data_AF-A0A2E5UIW1-F1
#
_entry.id   AF-A0A2E5UIW1-F1
#
_cell.length_a   1.000
_cell.length_b   1.000
_cell.length_c   1.000
_cell.angle_alpha   90.00
_cell.angle_beta   90.00
_cell.angle_gamma   90.00
#
_symmetry.space_group_name_H-M   'P 1'
#
loop_
_entity.id
_entity.type
_entity.pdbx_description
1 polymer ?
#
loop_
_entity_poly.entity_id
_entity_poly.type
_entity_poly.pdbx_seq_one_letter_code
_entity_poly.pdbx_strand_id
1 'polypeptide(L)'
;MLLALLMNCETVQRAEEVKRPTRANIGTDYSEVPSMLRGTIKQHVALMGYSSTYKDSYEPVIASGYGLVVGLKGTGSSDIPPQVRAHMIADLARRGIGESTRGWGDVTPEQLINSEDTAVVIIEAVIPQAATGRKPSRGNLRPDHPSLRGTLFDARVRAEPSSATTSLEGGYLLPSLLRTGQLTTGRSQTREIAFVSGDVFLNPFANPGSVGSDAVHRTSGRILKGGEVLHNLPMRLVLLEPSHTRSSLIQNAINRVFPEEFG
;
A
#
# COMPACT_ATOMS: atom_id res chain seq x y z
N MET A 1 35.89 50.97 17.68
CA MET A 1 36.63 49.69 17.56
C MET A 1 36.47 48.93 18.87
N LEU A 2 35.47 48.06 18.98
CA LEU A 2 35.58 46.76 19.65
C LEU A 2 34.34 45.91 19.34
N LEU A 3 34.60 44.67 18.95
CA LEU A 3 33.71 43.64 18.47
C LEU A 3 33.32 42.74 19.65
N ALA A 4 32.06 42.33 19.79
CA ALA A 4 31.64 41.21 20.65
C ALA A 4 30.33 40.61 20.10
N LEU A 5 30.42 39.62 19.20
CA LEU A 5 30.26 38.18 19.48
C LEU A 5 28.81 37.75 19.73
N LEU A 6 28.19 37.27 18.63
CA LEU A 6 27.03 36.39 18.57
C LEU A 6 27.31 35.10 19.36
N MET A 7 26.37 34.64 20.20
CA MET A 7 26.22 33.21 20.47
C MET A 7 24.76 32.78 20.48
N ASN A 8 24.54 31.78 19.64
CA ASN A 8 23.38 30.96 19.36
C ASN A 8 22.91 30.24 20.64
N CYS A 9 21.60 30.08 20.84
CA CYS A 9 21.09 29.02 21.72
C CYS A 9 19.98 28.28 20.98
N GLU A 10 20.27 26.99 20.77
CA GLU A 10 19.61 26.10 19.84
C GLU A 10 18.14 25.84 20.19
N THR A 11 17.38 25.68 19.12
CA THR A 11 16.03 25.12 19.07
C THR A 11 15.91 23.86 19.91
N VAL A 12 15.14 23.94 21.00
CA VAL A 12 14.68 22.78 21.77
C VAL A 12 13.91 21.86 20.82
N GLN A 13 14.52 20.75 20.43
CA GLN A 13 13.84 19.67 19.74
C GLN A 13 12.78 19.10 20.69
N ARG A 14 11.51 19.34 20.37
CA ARG A 14 10.37 18.75 21.05
C ARG A 14 10.49 17.23 20.89
N ALA A 15 10.84 16.54 21.97
CA ALA A 15 10.83 15.08 22.01
C ALA A 15 9.48 14.60 21.47
N GLU A 16 9.51 13.63 20.53
CA GLU A 16 8.29 12.97 20.08
C GLU A 16 7.52 12.51 21.30
N GLU A 17 6.26 12.94 21.39
CA GLU A 17 5.38 12.58 22.50
C GLU A 17 5.28 11.06 22.56
N VAL A 18 5.91 10.46 23.59
CA VAL A 18 5.79 9.03 23.86
C VAL A 18 4.31 8.76 24.09
N LYS A 19 3.65 8.21 23.07
CA LYS A 19 2.21 7.91 23.11
C LYS A 19 1.93 7.12 24.38
N ARG A 20 1.11 7.70 25.26
CA ARG A 20 0.68 7.04 26.50
C ARG A 20 0.03 5.70 26.13
N PRO A 21 0.33 4.61 26.86
CA PRO A 21 -0.28 3.31 26.60
C PRO A 21 -1.79 3.45 26.74
N THR A 22 -2.48 3.41 25.60
CA THR A 22 -3.94 3.49 25.57
C THR A 22 -4.47 2.09 25.84
N ARG A 23 -5.38 1.96 26.81
CA ARG A 23 -6.08 0.70 27.06
C ARG A 23 -6.88 0.35 25.80
N ALA A 24 -6.53 -0.75 25.15
CA ALA A 24 -7.35 -1.29 24.08
C ALA A 24 -8.69 -1.72 24.67
N ASN A 25 -9.80 -1.30 24.05
CA ASN A 25 -11.11 -1.89 24.32
C ASN A 25 -11.14 -3.26 23.67
N ILE A 26 -10.64 -4.26 24.40
CA ILE A 26 -10.72 -5.64 23.97
C ILE A 26 -12.13 -6.11 24.34
N GLY A 27 -12.96 -6.40 23.34
CA GLY A 27 -14.27 -7.00 23.57
C GLY A 27 -14.14 -8.32 24.33
N THR A 28 -15.21 -8.74 24.99
CA THR A 28 -15.28 -9.96 25.81
C THR A 28 -15.17 -11.28 25.04
N ASP A 29 -15.03 -11.24 23.71
CA ASP A 29 -14.84 -12.43 22.85
C ASP A 29 -13.37 -12.86 22.83
N TYR A 30 -12.91 -13.42 23.94
CA TYR A 30 -11.69 -14.22 23.94
C TYR A 30 -12.05 -15.64 23.55
N SER A 31 -11.57 -16.09 22.40
CA SER A 31 -11.55 -17.52 22.07
C SER A 31 -10.82 -18.26 23.20
N GLU A 32 -11.39 -19.36 23.70
CA GLU A 32 -10.68 -20.23 24.64
C GLU A 32 -9.35 -20.65 24.01
N VAL A 33 -8.24 -20.32 24.68
CA VAL A 33 -6.90 -20.67 24.21
C VAL A 33 -6.83 -22.20 24.13
N PRO A 34 -6.56 -22.78 22.95
CA PRO A 34 -6.42 -24.23 22.80
C PRO A 34 -5.47 -24.78 23.85
N SER A 35 -5.77 -25.96 24.41
CA SER A 35 -4.99 -26.56 25.49
C SER A 35 -3.50 -26.68 25.16
N MET A 36 -3.17 -26.90 23.88
CA MET A 36 -1.80 -26.97 23.35
C MET A 36 -1.01 -25.65 23.41
N LEU A 37 -1.71 -24.50 23.48
CA LEU A 37 -1.10 -23.17 23.50
C LEU A 37 -1.06 -22.57 24.91
N ARG A 38 -1.49 -23.30 25.93
CA ARG A 38 -1.30 -22.90 27.34
C ARG A 38 0.18 -22.89 27.68
N GLY A 39 0.60 -21.90 28.46
CA GLY A 39 2.00 -21.62 28.80
C GLY A 39 2.78 -20.87 27.71
N THR A 40 2.20 -20.64 26.54
CA THR A 40 2.84 -19.85 25.47
C THR A 40 2.46 -18.37 25.55
N ILE A 41 3.16 -17.53 24.78
CA ILE A 41 2.84 -16.10 24.65
C ILE A 41 1.36 -15.90 24.26
N LYS A 42 0.80 -16.78 23.42
CA LYS A 42 -0.60 -16.72 22.97
C LYS A 42 -1.61 -16.79 24.10
N GLN A 43 -1.28 -17.39 25.25
CA GLN A 43 -2.16 -17.37 26.42
C GLN A 43 -2.38 -15.96 26.98
N HIS A 44 -1.40 -15.06 26.82
CA HIS A 44 -1.40 -13.75 27.44
C HIS A 44 -1.65 -12.60 26.46
N VAL A 45 -1.62 -12.86 25.16
CA VAL A 45 -1.76 -11.84 24.12
C VAL A 45 -2.82 -12.15 23.09
N ALA A 46 -3.50 -11.09 22.71
CA ALA A 46 -4.32 -10.93 21.54
C ALA A 46 -3.44 -10.43 20.37
N LEU A 47 -3.52 -11.05 19.20
CA LEU A 47 -2.94 -10.46 17.98
C LEU A 47 -3.94 -9.45 17.42
N MET A 48 -3.53 -8.19 17.28
CA MET A 48 -4.25 -7.18 16.52
C MET A 48 -3.51 -6.94 15.21
N GLY A 49 -4.24 -7.03 14.10
CA GLY A 49 -3.76 -6.58 12.80
C GLY A 49 -3.70 -5.05 12.70
N TYR A 50 -3.80 -4.56 11.46
CA TYR A 50 -3.82 -3.12 11.18
C TYR A 50 -5.08 -2.40 11.72
N SER A 51 -6.18 -3.14 11.93
CA SER A 51 -7.44 -2.63 12.47
C SER A 51 -7.35 -2.17 13.94
N SER A 52 -8.29 -1.33 14.36
CA SER A 52 -8.44 -0.86 15.75
C SER A 52 -9.19 -1.84 16.65
N THR A 53 -9.84 -2.86 16.07
CA THR A 53 -10.65 -3.85 16.78
C THR A 53 -9.88 -5.16 16.98
N TYR A 54 -10.05 -5.79 18.14
CA TYR A 54 -9.49 -7.12 18.41
C TYR A 54 -10.25 -8.18 17.61
N LYS A 55 -9.51 -8.95 16.81
CA LYS A 55 -10.00 -10.19 16.19
C LYS A 55 -8.86 -11.20 16.14
N ASP A 56 -9.14 -12.42 16.57
CA ASP A 56 -8.19 -13.54 16.52
C ASP A 56 -7.95 -14.01 15.07
N SER A 57 -8.83 -13.63 14.14
CA SER A 57 -8.71 -13.92 12.73
C SER A 57 -7.70 -13.00 12.04
N TYR A 58 -6.90 -13.60 11.15
CA TYR A 58 -6.09 -12.88 10.18
C TYR A 58 -6.98 -11.93 9.33
N GLU A 59 -6.73 -10.62 9.41
CA GLU A 59 -7.38 -9.62 8.58
C GLU A 59 -6.34 -8.93 7.69
N PRO A 60 -6.29 -9.23 6.38
CA PRO A 60 -5.36 -8.58 5.49
C PRO A 60 -5.75 -7.12 5.28
N VAL A 61 -4.75 -6.29 4.96
CA VAL A 61 -5.00 -4.88 4.63
C VAL A 61 -5.42 -4.80 3.17
N ILE A 62 -6.65 -4.33 2.94
CA ILE A 62 -7.14 -4.04 1.61
C ILE A 62 -6.64 -2.63 1.23
N ALA A 63 -5.80 -2.60 0.22
CA ALA A 63 -5.26 -1.38 -0.35
C ALA A 63 -5.92 -1.12 -1.70
N SER A 64 -6.33 0.12 -1.93
CA SER A 64 -6.96 0.53 -3.18
C SER A 64 -6.31 1.81 -3.72
N GLY A 65 -6.32 1.96 -5.04
CA GLY A 65 -5.83 3.16 -5.70
C GLY A 65 -6.32 3.28 -7.13
N TYR A 66 -6.22 4.48 -7.69
CA TYR A 66 -6.37 4.68 -9.13
C TYR A 66 -5.01 4.55 -9.80
N GLY A 67 -5.03 4.00 -11.02
CA GLY A 67 -3.84 3.88 -11.85
C GLY A 67 -4.15 4.10 -13.31
N LEU A 68 -3.09 4.23 -14.10
CA LEU A 68 -3.18 4.39 -15.55
C LEU A 68 -2.45 3.22 -16.21
N VAL A 69 -3.17 2.49 -17.06
CA VAL A 69 -2.61 1.46 -17.93
C VAL A 69 -2.31 2.09 -19.27
N VAL A 70 -1.12 1.84 -19.80
CA VAL A 70 -0.64 2.33 -21.10
C VAL A 70 -0.28 1.16 -22.02
N GLY A 71 -0.12 1.43 -23.32
CA GLY A 71 0.27 0.40 -24.29
C GLY A 71 -0.90 -0.49 -24.73
N LEU A 72 -2.13 -0.03 -24.53
CA LEU A 72 -3.31 -0.65 -25.11
C LEU A 72 -3.34 -0.38 -26.62
N LYS A 73 -3.96 -1.26 -27.40
CA LYS A 73 -4.01 -1.15 -28.88
C LYS A 73 -5.37 -0.57 -29.30
N GLY A 74 -5.64 0.69 -28.93
CA GLY A 74 -6.95 1.32 -29.16
C GLY A 74 -8.12 0.67 -28.40
N THR A 75 -7.83 -0.11 -27.35
CA THR A 75 -8.86 -0.75 -26.50
C THR A 75 -9.13 0.01 -25.19
N GLY A 76 -8.42 1.10 -24.97
CA GLY A 76 -8.60 2.03 -23.86
C GLY A 76 -9.74 3.01 -24.09
N SER A 77 -9.82 4.04 -23.26
CA SER A 77 -10.85 5.07 -23.36
C SER A 77 -10.48 6.31 -22.56
N SER A 78 -10.79 7.48 -23.12
CA SER A 78 -10.68 8.78 -22.48
C SER A 78 -11.88 9.14 -21.58
N ASP A 79 -12.94 8.33 -21.63
CA ASP A 79 -14.18 8.54 -20.89
C ASP A 79 -13.97 8.13 -19.44
N ILE A 80 -13.96 9.13 -18.56
CA ILE A 80 -13.80 8.96 -17.12
C ILE A 80 -14.58 10.05 -16.37
N PRO A 81 -15.09 9.76 -15.16
CA PRO A 81 -15.76 10.77 -14.35
C PRO A 81 -14.85 11.98 -14.06
N PRO A 82 -15.36 13.23 -14.09
CA PRO A 82 -14.54 14.43 -13.93
C PRO A 82 -13.70 14.47 -12.64
N GLN A 83 -14.23 13.91 -11.54
CA GLN A 83 -13.51 13.85 -10.27
C GLN A 83 -12.29 12.90 -10.32
N VAL A 84 -12.44 11.75 -10.99
CA VAL A 84 -11.35 10.78 -11.18
C VAL A 84 -10.32 11.37 -12.14
N ARG A 85 -10.76 12.04 -13.22
CA ARG A 85 -9.88 12.76 -14.14
C ARG A 85 -8.99 13.79 -13.43
N ALA A 86 -9.59 14.67 -12.63
CA ALA A 86 -8.85 15.68 -11.89
C ALA A 86 -7.85 15.06 -10.91
N HIS A 87 -8.23 13.95 -10.25
CA HIS A 87 -7.33 13.20 -9.37
C HIS A 87 -6.15 12.62 -10.13
N MET A 88 -6.39 11.97 -11.27
CA MET A 88 -5.35 11.35 -12.10
C MET A 88 -4.39 12.39 -12.68
N ILE A 89 -4.88 13.54 -13.16
CA ILE A 89 -4.01 14.63 -13.64
C ILE A 89 -3.05 15.08 -12.53
N ALA A 90 -3.58 15.32 -11.32
CA ALA A 90 -2.77 15.76 -10.19
C ALA A 90 -1.74 14.70 -9.74
N ASP A 91 -2.11 13.43 -9.80
CA ASP A 91 -1.26 12.30 -9.42
C ASP A 91 -0.15 12.04 -10.46
N LEU A 92 -0.46 12.06 -11.75
CA LEU A 92 0.53 11.94 -12.84
C LEU A 92 1.51 13.13 -12.84
N ALA A 93 1.00 14.35 -12.61
CA ALA A 93 1.85 15.53 -12.46
C ALA A 93 2.80 15.42 -11.25
N ARG A 94 2.33 14.89 -10.11
CA ARG A 94 3.18 14.62 -8.93
C ARG A 94 4.28 13.61 -9.23
N ARG A 95 4.05 12.67 -10.14
CA ARG A 95 5.03 11.67 -10.61
C ARG A 95 6.03 12.25 -11.62
N GLY A 96 5.87 13.50 -12.05
CA GLY A 96 6.75 14.17 -13.00
C GLY A 96 6.43 13.88 -14.47
N ILE A 97 5.23 13.36 -14.77
CA ILE A 97 4.76 13.22 -16.16
C ILE A 97 4.46 14.62 -16.71
N GLY A 98 4.98 14.94 -17.89
CA GLY A 98 4.95 16.28 -18.47
C GLY A 98 6.13 17.18 -18.05
N GLU A 99 7.04 16.69 -17.21
CA GLU A 99 8.23 17.44 -16.82
C GLU A 99 9.43 17.08 -17.69
N SER A 100 9.92 18.07 -18.46
CA SER A 100 11.07 17.92 -19.35
C SER A 100 12.35 17.51 -18.61
N THR A 101 12.54 17.98 -17.39
CA THR A 101 13.71 17.64 -16.54
C THR A 101 13.80 16.16 -16.21
N ARG A 102 12.66 15.44 -16.19
CA ARG A 102 12.59 14.01 -15.84
C ARG A 102 12.47 13.09 -17.06
N GLY A 103 12.60 13.63 -18.27
CA GLY A 103 12.52 12.88 -19.52
C GLY A 103 11.10 12.56 -20.00
N TRP A 104 10.08 13.17 -19.38
CA TRP A 104 8.65 13.00 -19.73
C TRP A 104 8.03 14.29 -20.29
N GLY A 105 8.86 15.22 -20.76
CA GLY A 105 8.40 16.55 -21.21
C GLY A 105 7.52 16.54 -22.45
N ASP A 106 7.57 15.47 -23.25
CA ASP A 106 6.91 15.42 -24.56
C ASP A 106 5.42 15.09 -24.47
N VAL A 107 4.94 14.58 -23.32
CA VAL A 107 3.55 14.16 -23.15
C VAL A 107 2.97 14.77 -21.88
N THR A 108 1.93 15.58 -22.02
CA THR A 108 1.23 16.14 -20.85
C THR A 108 0.33 15.07 -20.20
N PRO A 109 0.08 15.15 -18.87
CA PRO A 109 -0.85 14.24 -18.20
C PRO A 109 -2.24 14.21 -18.85
N GLU A 110 -2.71 15.34 -19.36
CA GLU A 110 -4.01 15.44 -20.04
C GLU A 110 -4.00 14.72 -21.39
N GLN A 111 -2.94 14.89 -22.18
CA GLN A 111 -2.77 14.17 -23.44
C GLN A 111 -2.72 12.66 -23.22
N LEU A 112 -2.00 12.23 -22.18
CA LEU A 112 -1.88 10.81 -21.85
C LEU A 112 -3.24 10.21 -21.49
N ILE A 113 -4.03 10.86 -20.62
CA ILE A 113 -5.37 10.41 -20.24
C ILE A 113 -6.37 10.47 -21.40
N ASN A 114 -6.18 11.38 -22.35
CA ASN A 114 -7.05 11.52 -23.52
C ASN A 114 -6.75 10.50 -24.63
N SER A 115 -5.67 9.73 -24.52
CA SER A 115 -5.30 8.75 -25.54
C SER A 115 -6.15 7.48 -25.42
N GLU A 116 -6.62 6.97 -26.56
CA GLU A 116 -7.33 5.69 -26.69
C GLU A 116 -6.43 4.47 -26.38
N ASP A 117 -5.11 4.66 -26.35
CA ASP A 117 -4.13 3.62 -25.98
C ASP A 117 -3.90 3.55 -24.47
N THR A 118 -4.69 4.31 -23.70
CA THR A 118 -4.62 4.33 -22.23
C THR A 118 -5.99 4.07 -21.60
N ALA A 119 -5.98 3.49 -20.41
CA ALA A 119 -7.18 3.28 -19.62
C ALA A 119 -6.93 3.60 -18.15
N VAL A 120 -7.86 4.32 -17.53
CA VAL A 120 -7.86 4.49 -16.07
C VAL A 120 -8.43 3.24 -15.43
N VAL A 121 -7.70 2.71 -14.46
CA VAL A 121 -8.05 1.49 -13.74
C VAL A 121 -8.15 1.73 -12.26
N ILE A 122 -9.01 0.94 -11.63
CA ILE A 122 -9.08 0.75 -10.20
C ILE A 122 -8.18 -0.45 -9.85
N ILE A 123 -7.26 -0.22 -8.92
CA ILE A 123 -6.35 -1.23 -8.40
C ILE A 123 -6.83 -1.63 -7.01
N GLU A 124 -6.94 -2.93 -6.79
CA GLU A 124 -7.26 -3.53 -5.50
C GLU A 124 -6.18 -4.55 -5.17
N ALA A 125 -5.56 -4.42 -4.00
CA ALA A 125 -4.54 -5.33 -3.54
C ALA A 125 -4.84 -5.80 -2.12
N VAL A 126 -4.51 -7.06 -1.88
CA VAL A 126 -4.59 -7.68 -0.57
C VAL A 126 -3.16 -7.78 -0.04
N ILE A 127 -2.83 -6.92 0.92
CA ILE A 127 -1.50 -6.89 1.50
C ILE A 127 -1.51 -7.70 2.79
N PRO A 128 -0.57 -8.64 2.97
CA PRO A 128 -0.52 -9.41 4.19
C PRO A 128 -0.25 -8.53 5.41
N GLN A 129 -0.78 -8.94 6.57
CA GLN A 129 -0.42 -8.30 7.83
C GLN A 129 1.08 -8.52 8.11
N ALA A 130 1.69 -7.58 8.85
CA ALA A 130 3.13 -7.59 9.11
C ALA A 130 4.02 -7.39 7.89
N ALA A 131 3.47 -6.96 6.74
CA ALA A 131 4.29 -6.71 5.58
C ALA A 131 5.39 -5.68 5.89
N THR A 132 6.62 -6.03 5.50
CA THR A 132 7.77 -5.16 5.67
C THR A 132 7.79 -4.16 4.53
N GLY A 133 7.91 -2.88 4.87
CA GLY A 133 8.08 -1.82 3.89
C GLY A 133 9.49 -1.79 3.33
N ARG A 134 9.66 -1.07 2.24
CA ARG A 134 10.98 -0.78 1.66
C ARG A 134 11.91 -0.22 2.74
N LYS A 135 13.06 -0.86 2.94
CA LYS A 135 14.08 -0.43 3.89
C LYS A 135 14.81 0.81 3.31
N PRO A 136 15.20 1.79 4.13
CA PRO A 136 16.02 2.89 3.66
C PRO A 136 17.38 2.37 3.19
N SER A 137 17.92 2.90 2.09
CA SER A 137 19.27 2.54 1.67
C SER A 137 20.27 2.96 2.75
N ARG A 138 21.01 1.99 3.29
CA ARG A 138 22.07 2.21 4.28
C ARG A 138 23.42 1.82 3.68
N GLY A 139 24.43 2.64 3.93
CA GLY A 139 25.78 2.44 3.40
C GLY A 139 25.87 2.66 1.88
N ASN A 140 26.74 1.90 1.22
CA ASN A 140 26.99 1.99 -0.22
C ASN A 140 26.04 1.12 -1.06
N LEU A 141 24.90 0.70 -0.51
CA LEU A 141 23.92 -0.08 -1.26
C LEU A 141 23.23 0.79 -2.32
N ARG A 142 23.09 0.22 -3.52
CA ARG A 142 22.33 0.87 -4.59
C ARG A 142 20.84 0.93 -4.19
N PRO A 143 20.10 2.00 -4.52
CA PRO A 143 18.68 2.14 -4.12
C PRO A 143 17.74 1.02 -4.62
N ASP A 144 18.15 0.30 -5.66
CA ASP A 144 17.44 -0.80 -6.31
C ASP A 144 17.81 -2.20 -5.78
N HIS A 145 18.69 -2.27 -4.77
CA HIS A 145 19.17 -3.52 -4.22
C HIS A 145 18.03 -4.38 -3.64
N PRO A 146 17.99 -5.71 -3.92
CA PRO A 146 16.88 -6.57 -3.52
C PRO A 146 16.66 -6.65 -2.00
N SER A 147 17.70 -6.51 -1.17
CA SER A 147 17.55 -6.51 0.29
C SER A 147 16.79 -5.30 0.84
N LEU A 148 16.68 -4.22 0.05
CA LEU A 148 15.95 -3.02 0.43
C LEU A 148 14.46 -3.12 0.08
N ARG A 149 14.07 -4.06 -0.78
CA ARG A 149 12.70 -4.16 -1.28
C ARG A 149 11.72 -4.49 -0.15
N GLY A 150 10.56 -3.87 -0.20
CA GLY A 150 9.43 -4.24 0.63
C GLY A 150 8.87 -5.61 0.25
N THR A 151 7.94 -6.10 1.06
CA THR A 151 7.18 -7.31 0.75
C THR A 151 6.45 -7.12 -0.58
N LEU A 152 6.59 -8.09 -1.47
CA LEU A 152 5.90 -8.11 -2.75
C LEU A 152 4.50 -8.69 -2.62
N PHE A 153 3.57 -8.19 -3.42
CA PHE A 153 2.20 -8.70 -3.47
C PHE A 153 1.62 -8.63 -4.88
N ASP A 154 0.56 -9.40 -5.09
CA ASP A 154 -0.23 -9.37 -6.31
C ASP A 154 -1.34 -8.33 -6.21
N ALA A 155 -1.66 -7.69 -7.33
CA ALA A 155 -2.75 -6.70 -7.39
C ALA A 155 -3.76 -7.10 -8.46
N ARG A 156 -5.04 -6.90 -8.17
CA ARG A 156 -6.12 -6.99 -9.15
C ARG A 156 -6.33 -5.60 -9.75
N VAL A 157 -6.50 -5.56 -11.06
CA VAL A 157 -6.85 -4.33 -11.78
C VAL A 157 -8.18 -4.50 -12.48
N ARG A 158 -8.97 -3.44 -12.51
CA ARG A 158 -10.25 -3.39 -13.19
C ARG A 158 -10.40 -2.03 -13.85
N ALA A 159 -10.83 -1.98 -15.09
CA ALA A 159 -11.15 -0.72 -15.75
C ALA A 159 -12.18 0.06 -14.94
N GLU A 160 -12.07 1.39 -14.96
CA GLU A 160 -13.06 2.25 -14.34
C GLU A 160 -14.46 1.92 -14.93
N PRO A 161 -15.47 1.62 -14.10
CA PRO A 161 -16.74 1.07 -14.59
C PRO A 161 -17.59 2.05 -15.41
N SER A 162 -17.32 3.35 -15.34
CA SER A 162 -17.96 4.39 -16.16
C SER A 162 -17.21 4.66 -17.47
N SER A 163 -16.11 3.95 -17.72
CA SER A 163 -15.26 4.10 -18.89
C SER A 163 -15.68 3.13 -20.00
N ALA A 164 -15.53 3.56 -21.26
CA ALA A 164 -15.80 2.74 -22.44
C ALA A 164 -14.64 1.77 -22.79
N THR A 165 -13.72 1.53 -21.85
CA THR A 165 -12.57 0.62 -22.04
C THR A 165 -13.05 -0.80 -22.37
N THR A 166 -12.63 -1.32 -23.52
CA THR A 166 -13.07 -2.65 -24.00
C THR A 166 -12.14 -3.77 -23.51
N SER A 167 -10.83 -3.51 -23.42
CA SER A 167 -9.85 -4.52 -23.00
C SER A 167 -8.59 -3.90 -22.38
N LEU A 168 -8.04 -4.56 -21.36
CA LEU A 168 -6.75 -4.24 -20.74
C LEU A 168 -5.59 -5.13 -21.26
N GLU A 169 -5.79 -5.86 -22.36
CA GLU A 169 -4.79 -6.79 -22.88
C GLU A 169 -3.52 -6.11 -23.35
N GLY A 170 -2.36 -6.67 -22.97
CA GLY A 170 -1.05 -6.16 -23.36
C GLY A 170 -0.69 -4.83 -22.69
N GLY A 171 -1.52 -4.35 -21.77
CA GLY A 171 -1.30 -3.10 -21.06
C GLY A 171 -0.22 -3.22 -20.00
N TYR A 172 0.48 -2.12 -19.78
CA TYR A 172 1.43 -1.94 -18.68
C TYR A 172 0.86 -0.92 -17.69
N LEU A 173 0.76 -1.29 -16.41
CA LEU A 173 0.34 -0.37 -15.37
C LEU A 173 1.49 0.57 -15.00
N LEU A 174 1.29 1.86 -15.20
CA LEU A 174 2.23 2.87 -14.73
C LEU A 174 2.34 2.84 -13.20
N PRO A 175 3.54 3.14 -12.67
CA PRO A 175 3.81 3.34 -11.26
C PRO A 175 2.66 3.99 -10.48
N SER A 176 1.88 3.23 -9.70
CA SER A 176 0.67 3.70 -9.02
C SER A 176 0.67 3.47 -7.51
N LEU A 177 0.20 4.46 -6.75
CA LEU A 177 0.23 4.45 -5.28
C LEU A 177 -1.08 3.93 -4.70
N LEU A 178 -1.00 3.05 -3.71
CA LEU A 178 -2.14 2.47 -3.02
C LEU A 178 -2.30 3.02 -1.61
N ARG A 179 -3.55 3.19 -1.21
CA ARG A 179 -3.98 3.72 0.08
C ARG A 179 -4.90 2.72 0.77
N THR A 180 -4.96 2.76 2.11
CA THR A 180 -5.87 1.89 2.86
C THR A 180 -7.30 2.41 2.83
N GLY A 181 -8.25 1.48 2.74
CA GLY A 181 -9.68 1.77 2.82
C GLY A 181 -10.32 1.99 1.45
N GLN A 182 -11.45 2.70 1.45
CA GLN A 182 -12.22 2.99 0.25
C GLN A 182 -11.50 4.01 -0.63
N LEU A 183 -11.65 3.87 -1.95
CA LEU A 183 -11.20 4.85 -2.93
C LEU A 183 -11.92 6.18 -2.68
N THR A 184 -11.18 7.16 -2.18
CA THR A 184 -11.64 8.55 -2.12
C THR A 184 -10.94 9.34 -3.21
N THR A 185 -11.57 10.38 -3.72
CA THR A 185 -10.92 11.41 -4.57
C THR A 185 -10.87 12.72 -3.78
N GLY A 186 -9.94 13.62 -4.14
CA GLY A 186 -9.81 14.93 -3.50
C GLY A 186 -8.83 14.98 -2.32
N ARG A 187 -9.04 15.90 -1.37
CA ARG A 187 -8.05 16.29 -0.33
C ARG A 187 -7.96 15.31 0.85
N SER A 188 -9.01 14.56 1.13
CA SER A 188 -9.05 13.59 2.23
C SER A 188 -8.56 12.21 1.73
N GLN A 189 -7.26 12.12 1.47
CA GLN A 189 -6.61 10.86 1.13
C GLN A 189 -5.92 10.29 2.35
N THR A 190 -6.07 8.99 2.57
CA THR A 190 -5.26 8.27 3.54
C THR A 190 -3.79 8.24 3.09
N ARG A 191 -2.89 8.00 4.03
CA ARG A 191 -1.47 7.79 3.72
C ARG A 191 -1.28 6.64 2.72
N GLU A 192 -0.34 6.84 1.80
CA GLU A 192 0.09 5.83 0.85
C GLU A 192 0.87 4.74 1.59
N ILE A 193 0.51 3.48 1.36
CA ILE A 193 1.09 2.33 2.08
C ILE A 193 1.93 1.44 1.18
N ALA A 194 1.62 1.42 -0.10
CA ALA A 194 2.20 0.53 -1.06
C ALA A 194 2.14 1.14 -2.46
N PHE A 195 2.84 0.48 -3.37
CA PHE A 195 2.98 0.89 -4.74
C PHE A 195 2.78 -0.33 -5.65
N VAL A 196 2.24 -0.14 -6.85
CA VAL A 196 2.05 -1.20 -7.85
C VAL A 196 2.46 -0.71 -9.23
N SER A 197 3.21 -1.53 -9.96
CA SER A 197 3.53 -1.34 -11.37
C SER A 197 3.77 -2.68 -12.03
N GLY A 198 3.57 -2.78 -13.34
CA GLY A 198 3.94 -3.97 -14.11
C GLY A 198 2.94 -4.34 -15.18
N ASP A 199 3.22 -5.44 -15.87
CA ASP A 199 2.37 -5.97 -16.93
C ASP A 199 1.02 -6.46 -16.40
N VAL A 200 -0.05 -6.16 -17.13
CA VAL A 200 -1.40 -6.58 -16.80
C VAL A 200 -1.70 -7.93 -17.47
N PHE A 201 -1.87 -8.97 -16.65
CA PHE A 201 -2.25 -10.30 -17.12
C PHE A 201 -3.76 -10.46 -17.11
N LEU A 202 -4.33 -10.80 -18.27
CA LEU A 202 -5.73 -11.16 -18.40
C LEU A 202 -5.89 -12.67 -18.32
N ASN A 203 -7.08 -13.11 -17.94
CA ASN A 203 -7.42 -14.52 -18.05
C ASN A 203 -7.61 -14.88 -19.55
N PRO A 204 -6.82 -15.82 -20.10
CA PRO A 204 -6.85 -16.17 -21.53
C PRO A 204 -8.14 -16.85 -21.98
N PHE A 205 -8.97 -17.35 -21.06
CA PHE A 205 -10.23 -18.02 -21.38
C PHE A 205 -11.42 -17.06 -21.53
N ALA A 206 -11.14 -15.76 -21.66
CA ALA A 206 -12.15 -14.74 -21.88
C ALA A 206 -12.72 -14.79 -23.30
N ASN A 207 -13.81 -15.55 -23.47
CA ASN A 207 -14.52 -15.60 -24.74
C ASN A 207 -15.18 -14.25 -25.05
N PRO A 208 -14.95 -13.66 -26.24
CA PRO A 208 -15.66 -12.46 -26.66
C PRO A 208 -17.12 -12.82 -26.94
N GLY A 209 -18.03 -12.48 -26.02
CA GLY A 209 -19.48 -12.62 -26.23
C GLY A 209 -20.23 -13.56 -25.29
N SER A 210 -19.58 -14.18 -24.30
CA SER A 210 -20.31 -14.85 -23.22
C SER A 210 -21.04 -13.80 -22.38
N VAL A 211 -22.36 -13.89 -22.27
CA VAL A 211 -23.21 -13.06 -21.41
C VAL A 211 -23.63 -13.91 -20.21
N GLY A 212 -23.20 -13.55 -19.00
CA GLY A 212 -23.55 -14.28 -17.76
C GLY A 212 -22.48 -14.18 -16.66
N SER A 213 -22.69 -14.91 -15.56
CA SER A 213 -21.74 -15.00 -14.42
C SER A 213 -20.42 -15.71 -14.74
N ASP A 214 -20.36 -16.38 -15.91
CA ASP A 214 -19.19 -17.09 -16.44
C ASP A 214 -18.45 -16.27 -17.54
N ALA A 215 -18.89 -15.04 -17.77
CA ALA A 215 -18.27 -14.11 -18.70
C ALA A 215 -17.01 -13.50 -18.07
N VAL A 216 -15.86 -14.10 -18.39
CA VAL A 216 -14.57 -13.58 -17.95
C VAL A 216 -14.35 -12.19 -18.55
N HIS A 217 -14.33 -11.15 -17.71
CA HIS A 217 -14.20 -9.76 -18.13
C HIS A 217 -12.77 -9.43 -18.59
N ARG A 218 -12.58 -9.13 -19.88
CA ARG A 218 -11.32 -8.60 -20.45
C ARG A 218 -10.98 -7.18 -19.96
N THR A 219 -11.90 -6.55 -19.23
CA THR A 219 -11.71 -5.28 -18.52
C THR A 219 -11.13 -5.48 -17.11
N SER A 220 -10.85 -6.72 -16.72
CA SER A 220 -10.19 -7.04 -15.45
C SER A 220 -8.95 -7.90 -15.68
N GLY A 221 -7.90 -7.63 -14.92
CA GLY A 221 -6.64 -8.33 -15.00
C GLY A 221 -5.98 -8.46 -13.63
N ARG A 222 -4.83 -9.10 -13.60
CA ARG A 222 -3.99 -9.25 -12.41
C ARG A 222 -2.56 -8.89 -12.74
N ILE A 223 -1.90 -8.24 -11.80
CA ILE A 223 -0.48 -7.93 -11.85
C ILE A 223 0.18 -8.84 -10.84
N LEU A 224 1.05 -9.73 -11.33
CA LEU A 224 1.73 -10.72 -10.51
C LEU A 224 3.04 -10.13 -9.99
N LYS A 225 3.25 -10.15 -8.67
CA LYS A 225 4.43 -9.61 -7.99
C LYS A 225 4.81 -8.18 -8.38
N GLY A 226 3.86 -7.40 -8.90
CA GLY A 226 4.10 -6.00 -9.30
C GLY A 226 3.86 -5.00 -8.17
N GLY A 227 3.30 -5.45 -7.04
CA GLY A 227 3.11 -4.63 -5.85
C GLY A 227 4.30 -4.70 -4.91
N GLU A 228 4.68 -3.57 -4.30
CA GLU A 228 5.68 -3.46 -3.25
C GLU A 228 5.17 -2.58 -2.10
N VAL A 229 5.35 -3.04 -0.87
CA VAL A 229 4.98 -2.27 0.33
C VAL A 229 6.03 -1.18 0.60
N LEU A 230 5.57 0.06 0.77
CA LEU A 230 6.45 1.22 1.00
C LEU A 230 6.72 1.45 2.48
N HIS A 231 5.74 1.14 3.33
CA HIS A 231 5.82 1.38 4.77
C HIS A 231 5.49 0.13 5.55
N ASN A 232 6.22 -0.12 6.64
CA ASN A 232 5.95 -1.24 7.52
C ASN A 232 4.48 -1.21 7.96
N LEU A 233 3.77 -2.32 7.75
CA LEU A 233 2.42 -2.50 8.26
C LEU A 233 2.53 -3.17 9.63
N PRO A 234 2.40 -2.41 10.74
CA PRO A 234 2.66 -2.96 12.06
C PRO A 234 1.57 -3.98 12.42
N MET A 235 2.00 -5.09 13.01
CA MET A 235 1.14 -5.91 13.85
C MET A 235 1.31 -5.48 15.29
N ARG A 236 0.22 -5.51 16.07
CA ARG A 236 0.24 -5.17 17.49
C ARG A 236 -0.14 -6.40 18.30
N LEU A 237 0.65 -6.70 19.31
CA LEU A 237 0.24 -7.64 20.35
C LEU A 237 -0.38 -6.84 21.48
N VAL A 238 -1.58 -7.21 21.89
CA VAL A 238 -2.31 -6.57 22.98
C VAL A 238 -2.41 -7.56 24.12
N LEU A 239 -2.01 -7.14 25.31
CA LEU A 239 -2.15 -7.98 26.50
C LEU A 239 -3.62 -8.08 26.92
N LEU A 240 -4.08 -9.30 27.20
CA LEU A 240 -5.41 -9.53 27.77
C LEU A 240 -5.51 -8.89 29.16
N GLU A 241 -4.43 -9.02 29.93
CA GLU A 241 -4.25 -8.43 31.26
C GLU A 241 -3.14 -7.37 31.21
N PRO A 242 -3.44 -6.09 31.51
CA PRO A 242 -2.43 -5.04 31.52
C PRO A 242 -1.28 -5.34 32.50
N SER A 243 -0.06 -5.49 31.99
CA SER A 243 1.14 -5.69 32.82
C SER A 243 2.41 -5.26 32.08
N HIS A 244 3.13 -4.28 32.62
CA HIS A 244 4.38 -3.80 32.04
C HIS A 244 5.48 -4.86 32.05
N THR A 245 5.64 -5.57 33.18
CA THR A 245 6.63 -6.65 33.33
C THR A 245 6.38 -7.75 32.30
N ARG A 246 5.12 -8.15 32.10
CA ARG A 246 4.75 -9.17 31.12
C ARG A 246 5.02 -8.72 29.68
N SER A 247 4.71 -7.46 29.36
CA SER A 247 5.03 -6.86 28.05
C SER A 247 6.52 -6.96 27.73
N SER A 248 7.38 -6.59 28.69
CA SER A 248 8.84 -6.64 28.51
C SER A 248 9.37 -8.07 28.35
N LEU A 249 8.87 -9.02 29.15
CA LEU A 249 9.25 -10.44 29.01
C LEU A 249 8.86 -11.01 27.65
N ILE A 250 7.66 -10.68 27.15
CA ILE A 250 7.19 -11.11 25.83
C ILE A 250 8.02 -10.49 24.72
N GLN A 251 8.30 -9.19 24.79
CA GLN A 251 9.16 -8.51 23.82
C GLN A 251 10.55 -9.14 23.76
N ASN A 252 11.18 -9.39 24.91
CA ASN A 252 12.49 -10.03 24.98
C ASN A 252 12.46 -11.47 24.43
N ALA A 253 11.40 -12.23 24.72
CA ALA A 253 11.24 -13.58 24.20
C ALA A 253 11.09 -13.59 22.66
N ILE A 254 10.30 -12.66 22.11
CA ILE A 254 10.12 -12.50 20.66
C ILE A 254 11.45 -12.11 20.00
N ASN A 255 12.10 -11.06 20.50
CA ASN A 255 13.34 -10.55 19.93
C ASN A 255 14.50 -11.56 20.03
N ARG A 256 14.45 -12.50 20.98
CA ARG A 256 15.42 -13.61 21.07
C ARG A 256 15.24 -14.65 19.96
N VAL A 257 13.99 -14.93 19.57
CA VAL A 257 13.67 -15.91 18.51
C VAL A 257 13.82 -15.27 17.13
N PHE A 258 13.36 -14.03 17.01
CA PHE A 258 13.39 -13.20 15.81
C PHE A 258 14.25 -11.97 16.10
N PRO A 259 15.60 -12.11 16.06
CA PRO A 259 16.46 -10.95 16.20
C PRO A 259 16.14 -9.95 15.08
N GLU A 260 16.16 -8.66 15.41
CA GLU A 260 16.07 -7.63 14.39
C GLU A 260 17.22 -7.85 13.39
N GLU A 261 16.90 -8.17 12.14
CA GLU A 261 17.91 -8.21 11.10
C GLU A 261 18.53 -6.83 11.00
N PHE A 262 19.84 -6.74 11.26
CA PHE A 262 20.61 -5.55 10.93
C PHE A 262 20.55 -5.36 9.40
N GLY A 263 19.72 -4.41 8.98
CA GLY A 263 19.61 -3.98 7.58
C GLY A 263 20.81 -3.16 7.14
#